data_AF-A0A1F4HLW6-F1
#
_entry.id   AF-A0A1F4HLW6-F1
#
_cell.length_a   1.000
_cell.length_b   1.000
_cell.length_c   1.000
_cell.angle_alpha   90.00
_cell.angle_beta   90.00
_cell.angle_gamma   90.00
#
_symmetry.space_group_name_H-M   'P 1'
#
loop_
_entity.id
_entity.type
_entity.pdbx_description
1 polymer ?
#
loop_
_entity_poly.entity_id
_entity_poly.type
_entity_poly.pdbx_seq_one_letter_code
_entity_poly.pdbx_strand_id
1 'polypeptide(L)'
;MKTARKPTEAPQHIAPPALSVNIDIDPLVEVVRRHVKLTPQATRLIKGEFAQLFRNPTISGSTRKPTTTKSEPATDPVLSTQEAADLVGVSRPYIVARIEAGDIPLHQQVGNQRRVLQSAVLTWHRQEQTRRRKALGQLGVDLDSEIFAG
;
A
#
# COMPACT_ATOMS: atom_id res chain seq x y z
N MET A 1 11.93 34.28 -63.01
CA MET A 1 10.52 33.85 -63.03
C MET A 1 10.45 32.34 -62.77
N LYS A 2 9.54 31.91 -61.88
CA LYS A 2 9.03 30.52 -61.65
C LYS A 2 10.00 29.54 -60.93
N THR A 3 9.96 29.44 -59.59
CA THR A 3 9.09 28.63 -58.69
C THR A 3 9.33 27.11 -58.74
N ALA A 4 9.88 26.54 -57.65
CA ALA A 4 9.56 25.19 -57.19
C ALA A 4 9.76 25.09 -55.68
N ARG A 5 8.68 24.73 -54.98
CA ARG A 5 8.54 24.65 -53.52
C ARG A 5 9.43 23.55 -52.93
N LYS A 6 10.12 23.88 -51.84
CA LYS A 6 10.70 22.93 -50.89
C LYS A 6 9.55 22.16 -50.21
N PRO A 7 9.52 20.81 -50.19
CA PRO A 7 8.54 20.10 -49.38
C PRO A 7 8.90 20.25 -47.90
N THR A 8 7.99 20.84 -47.13
CA THR A 8 7.99 20.83 -45.68
C THR A 8 7.74 19.40 -45.22
N GLU A 9 8.76 18.70 -44.73
CA GLU A 9 8.59 17.47 -43.96
C GLU A 9 7.76 17.82 -42.70
N ALA A 10 6.57 17.24 -42.63
CA ALA A 10 5.73 17.29 -41.45
C ALA A 10 6.49 16.64 -40.26
N PRO A 11 6.42 17.20 -39.05
CA PRO A 11 7.01 16.57 -37.88
C PRO A 11 6.30 15.23 -37.66
N GLN A 12 7.06 14.14 -37.82
CA GLN A 12 6.62 12.80 -37.45
C GLN A 12 6.37 12.81 -35.94
N HIS A 13 5.09 12.90 -35.58
CA HIS A 13 4.64 12.77 -34.20
C HIS A 13 4.91 11.31 -33.80
N ILE A 14 6.08 11.05 -33.20
CA ILE A 14 6.38 9.75 -32.58
C ILE A 14 5.32 9.57 -31.51
N ALA A 15 4.35 8.70 -31.75
CA ALA A 15 3.38 8.31 -30.75
C ALA A 15 4.16 7.85 -29.50
N PRO A 16 3.77 8.29 -28.29
CA PRO A 16 4.43 7.80 -27.07
C PRO A 16 4.34 6.27 -27.07
N PRO A 17 5.40 5.56 -26.65
CA PRO A 17 5.34 4.11 -26.56
C PRO A 17 4.18 3.74 -25.64
N ALA A 18 3.20 3.00 -26.16
CA ALA A 18 2.11 2.46 -25.37
C ALA A 18 2.71 1.42 -24.42
N LEU A 19 3.06 1.85 -23.20
CA LEU A 19 3.44 0.95 -22.12
C LEU A 19 2.19 0.16 -21.71
N SER A 20 2.09 -1.09 -22.18
CA SER A 20 1.08 -2.02 -21.70
C SER A 20 1.54 -2.61 -20.37
N VAL A 21 0.69 -2.55 -19.36
CA VAL A 21 0.93 -3.18 -18.06
C VAL A 21 -0.12 -4.27 -17.89
N ASN A 22 0.33 -5.51 -17.73
CA ASN A 22 -0.54 -6.63 -17.40
C ASN A 22 -0.61 -6.76 -15.87
N ILE A 23 -1.81 -6.62 -15.30
CA ILE A 23 -2.04 -6.65 -13.86
C ILE A 23 -2.92 -7.86 -13.55
N ASP A 24 -2.44 -8.74 -12.67
CA ASP A 24 -3.25 -9.83 -12.13
C ASP A 24 -4.16 -9.30 -11.00
N ILE A 25 -5.46 -9.58 -11.12
CA ILE A 25 -6.50 -9.13 -10.17
C ILE A 25 -6.90 -10.23 -9.17
N ASP A 26 -6.43 -11.47 -9.33
CA ASP A 26 -6.71 -12.56 -8.39
C ASP A 26 -6.21 -12.28 -6.96
N PRO A 27 -5.04 -11.66 -6.74
CA PRO A 27 -4.60 -11.27 -5.39
C PRO A 27 -5.57 -10.31 -4.70
N LEU A 28 -6.21 -9.39 -5.43
CA LEU A 28 -7.16 -8.44 -4.88
C LEU A 28 -8.44 -9.13 -4.43
N VAL A 29 -8.91 -10.11 -5.22
CA VAL A 29 -10.07 -10.93 -4.87
C VAL A 29 -9.81 -11.74 -3.60
N GLU A 30 -8.60 -12.26 -3.44
CA GLU A 30 -8.21 -13.04 -2.26
C GLU A 30 -8.19 -12.18 -0.98
N VAL A 31 -7.76 -10.91 -1.07
CA VAL A 31 -7.85 -9.97 0.05
C VAL A 31 -9.30 -9.76 0.49
N VAL A 32 -10.24 -9.65 -0.44
CA VAL A 32 -11.66 -9.51 -0.12
C VAL A 32 -12.20 -10.79 0.53
N ARG A 33 -11.82 -11.97 0.04
CA ARG A 33 -12.22 -13.27 0.60
C ARG A 33 -11.80 -13.47 2.04
N ARG A 34 -10.64 -12.93 2.44
CA ARG A 34 -10.18 -13.00 3.84
C ARG A 34 -11.11 -12.28 4.82
N HIS A 35 -11.88 -11.31 4.35
CA HIS A 35 -12.69 -10.45 5.19
C HIS A 35 -14.19 -10.68 5.03
N VAL A 36 -14.64 -11.26 3.90
CA VAL A 36 -16.06 -11.49 3.60
C VAL A 36 -16.26 -12.85 2.92
N LYS A 37 -17.30 -13.59 3.34
CA LYS A 37 -17.71 -14.83 2.65
C LYS A 37 -18.23 -14.48 1.24
N LEU A 38 -17.44 -14.80 0.23
CA LEU A 38 -17.80 -14.56 -1.16
C LEU A 38 -18.42 -15.80 -1.79
N THR A 39 -19.59 -15.63 -2.40
CA THR A 39 -20.17 -16.64 -3.30
C THR A 39 -19.41 -16.66 -4.63
N PRO A 40 -19.51 -17.75 -5.43
CA PRO A 40 -18.93 -17.79 -6.76
C PRO A 40 -19.43 -16.66 -7.67
N GLN A 41 -20.71 -16.30 -7.55
CA GLN A 41 -21.32 -15.19 -8.28
C GLN A 41 -20.74 -13.83 -7.85
N ALA A 42 -20.62 -13.58 -6.54
CA ALA A 42 -20.03 -12.35 -6.02
C ALA A 42 -18.56 -12.21 -6.41
N THR A 43 -17.80 -13.31 -6.39
CA THR A 43 -16.41 -13.35 -6.88
C THR A 43 -16.33 -12.87 -8.34
N ARG A 44 -17.23 -13.36 -9.21
CA ARG A 44 -17.24 -13.00 -10.62
C ARG A 44 -17.57 -11.52 -10.85
N LEU A 45 -18.51 -10.97 -10.08
CA LEU A 45 -18.86 -9.55 -10.15
C LEU A 45 -17.67 -8.67 -9.75
N ILE A 46 -17.01 -8.98 -8.63
CA ILE A 46 -15.85 -8.22 -8.14
C ILE A 46 -14.68 -8.29 -9.13
N LYS A 47 -14.41 -9.46 -9.73
CA LYS A 47 -13.42 -9.57 -10.80
C LYS A 47 -13.73 -8.65 -11.98
N GLY A 48 -15.00 -8.56 -12.37
CA GLY A 48 -15.46 -7.65 -13.42
C GLY A 48 -15.25 -6.19 -13.06
N GLU A 49 -15.61 -5.79 -11.85
CA GLU A 49 -15.41 -4.42 -11.33
C GLU A 49 -13.92 -4.04 -11.29
N PHE A 50 -13.05 -4.93 -10.82
CA PHE A 50 -11.61 -4.69 -10.85
C PHE A 50 -11.08 -4.58 -12.27
N ALA A 51 -11.46 -5.48 -13.18
CA ALA A 51 -11.07 -5.41 -14.58
C ALA A 51 -11.52 -4.09 -15.23
N GLN A 52 -12.71 -3.59 -14.87
CA GLN A 52 -13.25 -2.30 -15.32
C GLN A 52 -12.43 -1.12 -14.78
N LEU A 53 -12.11 -1.13 -13.49
CA LEU A 53 -11.36 -0.07 -12.81
C LEU A 53 -9.95 0.07 -13.40
N PHE A 54 -9.32 -1.05 -13.75
CA PHE A 54 -7.96 -1.07 -14.30
C PHE A 54 -7.89 -0.98 -15.84
N ARG A 55 -8.99 -0.65 -16.55
CA ARG A 55 -8.95 -0.43 -18.01
C ARG A 55 -8.06 0.75 -18.41
N ASN A 56 -8.02 1.78 -17.57
CA ASN A 56 -7.19 2.97 -17.75
C ASN A 56 -6.44 3.25 -16.44
N PRO A 57 -5.37 2.48 -16.14
CA PRO A 57 -4.64 2.71 -14.91
C PRO A 57 -4.00 4.10 -14.98
N THR A 58 -4.35 4.98 -14.03
CA THR A 58 -3.64 6.25 -13.88
C THR A 58 -2.29 5.95 -13.23
N ILE A 59 -1.28 5.74 -14.06
CA ILE A 59 0.10 5.53 -13.59
C ILE A 59 0.67 6.91 -13.23
N SER A 60 0.61 7.27 -11.94
CA SER A 60 1.38 8.42 -11.42
C SER A 60 2.85 8.03 -11.31
N GLY A 61 3.58 8.12 -12.43
CA GLY A 61 5.03 8.04 -12.45
C GLY A 61 5.62 9.35 -11.95
N SER A 62 6.07 9.42 -10.69
CA SER A 62 7.09 10.39 -10.31
C SER A 62 8.33 10.06 -11.15
N THR A 63 8.87 11.02 -11.90
CA THR A 63 10.16 10.92 -12.60
C THR A 63 11.31 10.88 -11.58
N ARG A 64 11.27 9.93 -10.65
CA ARG A 64 12.44 9.50 -9.89
C ARG A 64 13.11 8.45 -10.74
N LYS A 65 14.20 8.86 -11.40
CA LYS A 65 15.16 8.01 -12.12
C LYS A 65 15.23 6.62 -11.46
N PRO A 66 14.77 5.54 -12.11
CA PRO A 66 14.80 4.21 -11.53
C PRO A 66 16.24 3.73 -11.61
N THR A 67 17.01 3.92 -10.55
CA THR A 67 18.22 3.13 -10.34
C THR A 67 17.77 1.76 -9.85
N THR A 68 17.69 0.84 -10.80
CA THR A 68 18.05 -0.58 -10.67
C THR A 68 17.50 -1.32 -9.44
N THR A 69 16.56 -2.22 -9.71
CA THR A 69 16.45 -3.50 -9.01
C THR A 69 17.84 -4.10 -8.80
N LYS A 70 18.37 -3.96 -7.58
CA LYS A 70 19.46 -4.79 -7.06
C LYS A 70 18.81 -5.72 -6.05
N SER A 71 18.57 -6.95 -6.47
CA SER A 71 18.43 -8.07 -5.55
C SER A 71 19.75 -8.16 -4.78
N GLU A 72 19.82 -7.54 -3.60
CA GLU A 72 20.94 -7.63 -2.65
C GLU A 72 20.40 -7.53 -1.21
N PRO A 73 21.13 -8.09 -0.24
CA PRO A 73 20.70 -9.13 0.69
C PRO A 73 19.73 -8.62 1.76
N ALA A 74 19.14 -9.57 2.49
CA ALA A 74 18.29 -9.43 3.67
C ALA A 74 18.67 -8.30 4.65
N THR A 75 18.39 -7.05 4.27
CA THR A 75 18.67 -5.86 5.06
C THR A 75 17.33 -5.21 5.35
N ASP A 76 17.00 -5.12 6.63
CA ASP A 76 15.75 -4.55 7.11
C ASP A 76 15.69 -3.04 6.78
N PRO A 77 14.74 -2.58 5.95
CA PRO A 77 14.71 -1.20 5.52
C PRO A 77 14.50 -0.21 6.67
N VAL A 78 15.26 0.89 6.65
CA VAL A 78 15.16 1.97 7.64
C VAL A 78 14.14 3.01 7.14
N LEU A 79 13.09 3.22 7.92
CA LEU A 79 11.98 4.12 7.61
C LEU A 79 12.03 5.39 8.47
N SER A 80 11.58 6.50 7.90
CA SER A 80 11.19 7.68 8.68
C SER A 80 9.88 7.42 9.43
N THR A 81 9.60 8.26 10.44
CA THR A 81 8.31 8.21 11.16
C THR A 81 7.08 8.39 10.25
N GLN A 82 7.24 9.08 9.12
CA GLN A 82 6.14 9.29 8.17
C GLN A 82 5.92 8.01 7.34
N GLU A 83 6.99 7.46 6.77
CA GLU A 83 6.93 6.21 6.01
C GLU A 83 6.42 5.04 6.87
N ALA A 84 6.81 4.99 8.15
CA ALA A 84 6.32 4.01 9.10
C ALA A 84 4.81 4.17 9.41
N ALA A 85 4.33 5.42 9.50
CA ALA A 85 2.91 5.73 9.70
C ALA A 85 2.07 5.34 8.48
N ASP A 86 2.56 5.69 7.29
CA ASP A 86 1.92 5.35 6.02
C ASP A 86 1.88 3.82 5.82
N LEU A 87 2.94 3.11 6.20
CA LEU A 87 3.03 1.64 6.11
C LEU A 87 1.93 0.92 6.91
N VAL A 88 1.58 1.43 8.09
CA VAL A 88 0.60 0.77 8.99
C VAL A 88 -0.75 1.48 9.05
N GLY A 89 -0.95 2.52 8.24
CA GLY A 89 -2.22 3.24 8.12
C GLY A 89 -2.63 4.01 9.38
N VAL A 90 -1.67 4.62 10.08
CA VAL A 90 -1.94 5.43 11.29
C VAL A 90 -1.34 6.83 11.15
N SER A 91 -1.66 7.73 12.08
CA SER A 91 -1.08 9.07 12.06
C SER A 91 0.39 9.07 12.50
N ARG A 92 1.21 9.94 11.91
CA ARG A 92 2.61 10.13 12.33
C ARG A 92 2.75 10.43 13.85
N PRO A 93 1.94 11.31 14.47
CA PRO A 93 2.02 11.54 15.90
C PRO A 93 1.83 10.27 16.74
N TYR A 94 0.98 9.34 16.27
CA TYR A 94 0.78 8.06 16.93
C TYR A 94 2.05 7.19 16.89
N ILE A 95 2.71 7.08 15.74
CA ILE A 95 4.00 6.38 15.63
C ILE A 95 5.06 7.01 16.54
N VAL A 96 5.14 8.34 16.57
CA VAL A 96 6.10 9.04 17.44
C VAL A 96 5.85 8.71 18.91
N ALA A 97 4.59 8.77 19.36
CA ALA A 97 4.24 8.41 20.73
C ALA A 97 4.62 6.95 21.08
N ARG A 98 4.49 6.03 20.11
CA ARG A 98 4.86 4.61 20.28
C ARG A 98 6.36 4.39 20.34
N ILE A 99 7.13 5.18 19.59
CA ILE A 99 8.59 5.16 19.69
C ILE A 99 9.05 5.72 21.04
N GLU A 100 8.43 6.81 21.49
CA GLU A 100 8.75 7.44 22.79
C GLU A 100 8.34 6.58 23.98
N ALA A 101 7.24 5.85 23.87
CA ALA A 101 6.82 4.85 24.85
C ALA A 101 7.71 3.60 24.89
N GLY A 102 8.62 3.43 23.92
CA GLY A 102 9.46 2.24 23.79
C GLY A 102 8.75 1.02 23.18
N ASP A 103 7.50 1.18 22.73
CA ASP A 103 6.75 0.11 22.05
C ASP A 103 7.37 -0.23 20.69
N ILE A 104 7.93 0.77 19.99
CA ILE A 104 8.66 0.62 18.74
C ILE A 104 10.13 1.01 18.98
N PRO A 105 11.10 0.09 18.81
CA PRO A 105 12.52 0.37 18.95
C PRO A 105 12.97 1.50 18.02
N LEU A 106 13.54 2.56 18.58
CA LEU A 106 14.26 3.58 17.81
C LEU A 106 15.56 2.98 17.28
N HIS A 107 15.78 3.05 15.97
CA HIS A 107 16.99 2.53 15.35
C HIS A 107 18.09 3.58 15.28
N GLN A 108 17.77 4.74 14.73
CA GLN A 108 18.71 5.85 14.60
C GLN A 108 17.99 7.18 14.70
N GLN A 109 18.73 8.21 15.09
CA GLN A 109 18.27 9.59 15.02
C GLN A 109 19.22 10.38 14.13
N VAL A 110 18.69 10.93 13.04
CA VAL A 110 19.45 11.77 12.10
C VAL A 110 18.98 13.20 12.30
N GLY A 111 19.75 13.96 13.10
CA GLY A 111 19.34 15.28 13.57
C GLY A 111 18.07 15.21 14.44
N ASN A 112 16.99 15.85 14.00
CA ASN A 112 15.70 15.80 14.70
C ASN A 112 14.74 14.72 14.16
N GLN A 113 15.15 13.97 13.13
CA GLN A 113 14.33 12.93 12.52
C GLN A 113 14.62 11.57 13.15
N ARG A 114 13.57 10.90 13.62
CA ARG A 114 13.62 9.52 14.12
C ARG A 114 13.55 8.53 12.94
N ARG A 115 14.39 7.50 13.00
CA ARG A 115 14.46 6.39 12.05
C ARG A 115 14.16 5.08 12.76
N VAL A 116 13.32 4.26 12.14
CA VAL A 116 12.87 2.97 12.69
C VAL A 116 13.05 1.88 11.64
N LEU A 117 13.28 0.66 12.09
CA LEU A 117 13.34 -0.49 11.21
C LEU A 117 11.94 -0.92 10.77
N GLN A 118 11.78 -1.32 9.51
CA GLN A 118 10.51 -1.79 8.98
C GLN A 118 10.02 -3.02 9.74
N SER A 119 10.90 -3.98 10.06
CA SER A 119 10.51 -5.19 10.81
C SER A 119 10.01 -4.87 12.22
N ALA A 120 10.59 -3.86 12.87
CA ALA A 120 10.22 -3.42 14.20
C ALA A 120 8.80 -2.83 14.20
N VAL A 121 8.50 -1.98 13.23
CA VAL A 121 7.17 -1.38 13.03
C VAL A 121 6.13 -2.47 12.75
N LEU A 122 6.42 -3.42 11.85
CA LEU A 122 5.49 -4.51 11.51
C LEU A 122 5.25 -5.47 12.69
N THR A 123 6.28 -5.73 13.49
CA THR A 123 6.18 -6.58 14.68
C THR A 123 5.28 -5.94 15.72
N TRP A 124 5.51 -4.66 16.02
CA TRP A 124 4.64 -3.90 16.91
C TRP A 124 3.19 -3.86 16.38
N HIS A 125 3.00 -3.58 15.10
CA HIS A 125 1.66 -3.47 14.51
C HIS A 125 0.87 -4.78 14.64
N ARG A 126 1.51 -5.93 14.41
CA ARG A 126 0.86 -7.25 14.59
C ARG A 126 0.44 -7.48 16.05
N GLN A 127 1.28 -7.12 17.01
CA GLN A 127 0.95 -7.23 18.43
C GLN A 127 -0.23 -6.33 18.78
N GLU A 128 -0.23 -5.10 18.28
CA GLU A 128 -1.31 -4.13 18.49
C GLU A 128 -2.65 -4.61 17.91
N GLN A 129 -2.66 -5.14 16.69
CA GLN A 129 -3.88 -5.73 16.09
C GLN A 129 -4.40 -6.93 16.91
N THR A 130 -3.48 -7.74 17.44
CA THR A 130 -3.85 -8.88 18.30
C THR A 130 -4.49 -8.42 19.60
N ARG A 131 -3.93 -7.38 20.25
CA ARG A 131 -4.50 -6.77 21.46
C ARG A 131 -5.89 -6.19 21.19
N ARG A 132 -6.06 -5.44 20.11
CA ARG A 132 -7.35 -4.86 19.70
C ARG A 132 -8.40 -5.94 19.47
N ARG A 133 -8.05 -6.99 18.74
CA ARG A 133 -8.98 -8.11 18.49
C ARG A 133 -9.38 -8.83 19.77
N LYS A 134 -8.44 -9.03 20.71
CA LYS A 134 -8.74 -9.63 22.01
C LYS A 134 -9.71 -8.77 22.81
N ALA A 135 -9.46 -7.46 22.88
CA ALA A 135 -10.35 -6.53 23.59
C ALA A 135 -11.76 -6.51 22.99
N LEU A 136 -11.88 -6.47 21.66
CA LEU A 136 -13.18 -6.56 20.98
C LEU A 136 -13.90 -7.89 21.24
N GLY A 137 -13.16 -9.00 21.26
CA GLY A 137 -13.73 -10.31 21.59
C GLY A 137 -14.25 -10.40 23.02
N GLN A 138 -13.53 -9.81 23.99
CA GLN A 138 -13.98 -9.75 25.38
C GLN A 138 -15.26 -8.94 25.52
N LEU A 139 -15.33 -7.76 24.89
CA LEU A 139 -16.55 -6.94 24.89
C LEU A 139 -17.76 -7.68 24.31
N GLY A 140 -17.58 -8.50 23.27
CA GLY A 140 -18.66 -9.31 22.71
C GLY A 140 -19.16 -10.40 23.66
N VAL A 141 -18.23 -11.10 24.33
CA VAL A 141 -18.58 -12.14 25.32
C VAL A 141 -19.31 -11.54 26.52
N ASP A 142 -18.84 -10.39 27.01
CA ASP A 142 -19.47 -9.69 28.14
C ASP A 142 -20.91 -9.30 27.78
N LEU A 143 -21.14 -8.74 26.59
CA LEU A 143 -22.48 -8.37 26.09
C LEU A 143 -23.40 -9.58 25.89
N ASP A 144 -22.91 -10.68 25.33
CA ASP A 144 -23.70 -11.91 25.20
C ASP A 144 -24.13 -12.44 26.58
N SER A 145 -23.25 -12.37 27.57
CA SER A 145 -23.57 -12.78 28.93
C SER A 145 -24.64 -11.90 29.60
N GLU A 146 -24.67 -10.60 29.34
CA GLU A 146 -25.69 -9.68 29.88
C GLU A 146 -27.05 -9.83 29.18
N ILE A 147 -27.06 -10.08 27.86
CA ILE A 147 -28.30 -10.15 27.07
C ILE A 147 -29.02 -11.49 27.26
N PHE A 148 -28.30 -12.60 27.42
CA PHE A 148 -28.89 -13.94 27.50
C PHE A 148 -29.00 -14.50 28.92
N ALA A 149 -28.51 -13.79 29.94
CA ALA A 149 -28.67 -14.18 31.34
C ALA A 149 -29.89 -13.54 32.05
N GLY A 150 -30.68 -12.72 31.35
CA GLY A 150 -31.96 -12.16 31.81
C GLY A 150 -33.16 -12.80 31.13
#